data_AF-A0A0R3RMA9-F1
#
_entry.id   AF-A0A0R3RMA9-F1
#
_cell.length_a   1.000
_cell.length_b   1.000
_cell.length_c   1.000
_cell.angle_alpha   90.00
_cell.angle_beta   90.00
_cell.angle_gamma   90.00
#
_symmetry.space_group_name_H-M   'P 1'
#
loop_
_entity.id
_entity.type
_entity.pdbx_description
1 polymer ?
#
loop_
_entity_poly.entity_id
_entity_poly.type
_entity_poly.pdbx_seq_one_letter_code
_entity_poly.pdbx_strand_id
1 'polypeptide(L)'
;MHELFQDKFHDPSMDIRAIIPFAIAYLVIFILGVIGNVLIICLTLSHRKLQTVQNMFILNLASADLVVCIFSLPITPVANVYKNWYFGSAMCHGLPWMQGIAVFIGTFSLCAISVDRYIMVILPTRRIINKTRSKYITIVLWTLSIISTLPYAMYMDLIVVDGICGQFCTENWPNSRLRTIYTIFVFVVQFVIPLTIMFICYYHIFAELRRRTSKKIMRLKERSIAMASARSQENANAEMFDCKRGLDGNAFRENQVSKQLF
;
A
#
# COMPACT_ATOMS: atom_id res chain seq x y z
N MET A 1 -50.78 -13.32 -4.64
CA MET A 1 -50.38 -12.80 -3.31
C MET A 1 -48.92 -12.37 -3.28
N HIS A 2 -47.99 -13.15 -3.84
CA HIS A 2 -46.57 -12.78 -3.99
C HIS A 2 -46.34 -11.52 -4.85
N GLU A 3 -47.07 -11.37 -5.95
CA GLU A 3 -46.99 -10.20 -6.84
C GLU A 3 -47.58 -8.93 -6.19
N LEU A 4 -48.67 -9.06 -5.42
CA LEU A 4 -49.30 -7.95 -4.68
C LEU A 4 -48.44 -7.42 -3.51
N PHE A 5 -47.50 -8.23 -3.00
CA PHE A 5 -46.60 -7.83 -1.92
C PHE A 5 -45.36 -7.08 -2.44
N GLN A 6 -44.85 -7.48 -3.62
CA GLN A 6 -43.76 -6.74 -4.29
C GLN A 6 -44.20 -5.35 -4.76
N ASP A 7 -45.44 -5.20 -5.21
CA ASP A 7 -45.97 -3.90 -5.65
C ASP A 7 -46.12 -2.89 -4.49
N LYS A 8 -46.30 -3.38 -3.25
CA LYS A 8 -46.53 -2.53 -2.06
C LYS A 8 -45.24 -2.18 -1.30
N PHE A 9 -44.18 -2.96 -1.49
CA PHE A 9 -42.85 -2.76 -0.91
C PHE A 9 -41.78 -2.92 -1.98
N HIS A 10 -41.71 -1.95 -2.90
CA HIS A 10 -40.64 -1.89 -3.89
C HIS A 10 -39.31 -1.63 -3.17
N ASP A 11 -38.51 -2.67 -2.98
CA ASP A 11 -37.16 -2.55 -2.41
C ASP A 11 -36.27 -1.91 -3.48
N PRO A 12 -35.80 -0.65 -3.30
CA PRO A 12 -35.05 0.06 -4.34
C PRO A 12 -33.73 -0.64 -4.71
N SER A 13 -33.26 -1.56 -3.86
CA SER A 13 -32.10 -2.42 -4.15
C SER A 13 -32.35 -3.45 -5.25
N MET A 14 -33.62 -3.74 -5.56
CA MET A 14 -34.03 -4.67 -6.61
C MET A 14 -34.43 -3.99 -7.93
N ASP A 15 -34.35 -2.65 -8.00
CA ASP A 15 -34.54 -1.92 -9.25
C ASP A 15 -33.43 -2.30 -10.24
N ILE A 16 -33.81 -2.61 -11.48
CA ILE A 16 -32.90 -2.87 -12.60
C ILE A 16 -31.86 -1.75 -12.75
N ARG A 17 -32.25 -0.50 -12.46
CA ARG A 17 -31.35 0.67 -12.51
C ARG A 17 -30.24 0.61 -11.46
N ALA A 18 -30.42 -0.13 -10.37
CA ALA A 18 -29.42 -0.35 -9.33
C ALA A 18 -28.67 -1.68 -9.49
N ILE A 19 -29.37 -2.77 -9.84
CA ILE A 19 -28.78 -4.11 -9.98
C ILE A 19 -27.75 -4.16 -11.11
N ILE A 20 -28.06 -3.62 -12.30
CA ILE A 20 -27.14 -3.68 -13.45
C ILE A 20 -25.78 -3.04 -13.15
N PRO A 21 -25.71 -1.76 -12.70
CA PRO A 21 -24.41 -1.16 -12.39
C PRO A 21 -23.71 -1.85 -11.22
N PHE A 22 -24.45 -2.34 -10.22
CA PHE A 22 -23.89 -3.12 -9.12
C PHE A 22 -23.23 -4.43 -9.60
N ALA A 23 -23.92 -5.20 -10.45
CA ALA A 23 -23.40 -6.44 -11.00
C ALA A 23 -22.18 -6.21 -11.89
N ILE A 24 -22.21 -5.19 -12.75
CA ILE A 24 -21.06 -4.81 -13.58
C ILE A 24 -19.87 -4.41 -12.70
N ALA A 25 -20.08 -3.60 -11.66
CA ALA A 25 -19.02 -3.19 -10.75
C ALA A 25 -18.38 -4.39 -10.03
N TYR A 26 -19.18 -5.31 -9.49
CA TYR A 26 -18.66 -6.51 -8.84
C TYR A 26 -17.91 -7.43 -9.81
N LEU A 27 -18.40 -7.58 -11.05
CA LEU A 27 -17.71 -8.36 -12.09
C LEU A 27 -16.35 -7.74 -12.43
N VAL A 28 -16.28 -6.42 -12.59
CA VAL A 28 -15.03 -5.70 -12.86
C VAL A 28 -14.06 -5.85 -11.69
N ILE A 29 -14.53 -5.65 -10.45
CA ILE A 29 -13.71 -5.82 -9.23
C ILE A 29 -13.20 -7.26 -9.14
N PHE A 30 -14.02 -8.26 -9.45
CA PHE A 30 -13.63 -9.66 -9.47
C PHE A 30 -12.54 -9.94 -10.49
N ILE A 31 -12.73 -9.55 -11.75
CA ILE A 31 -11.76 -9.79 -12.82
C ILE A 31 -10.44 -9.09 -12.51
N LEU A 32 -10.47 -7.79 -12.19
CA LEU A 32 -9.28 -7.02 -11.88
C LEU A 32 -8.58 -7.51 -10.61
N GLY A 33 -9.36 -7.86 -9.59
CA GLY A 33 -8.85 -8.39 -8.33
C GLY A 33 -8.15 -9.73 -8.51
N VAL A 34 -8.75 -10.68 -9.23
CA VAL A 34 -8.12 -11.97 -9.51
C VAL A 34 -6.86 -11.79 -10.36
N ILE A 35 -6.96 -11.11 -11.50
CA ILE A 35 -5.82 -10.94 -12.42
C ILE A 35 -4.68 -10.19 -11.72
N GLY A 36 -4.99 -9.09 -11.04
CA GLY A 36 -3.98 -8.26 -10.37
C GLY A 36 -3.27 -9.00 -9.24
N ASN A 37 -4.00 -9.67 -8.36
CA ASN A 37 -3.40 -10.39 -7.24
C ASN A 37 -2.60 -11.61 -7.70
N VAL A 38 -3.11 -12.37 -8.69
CA VAL A 38 -2.35 -13.47 -9.30
C VAL A 38 -1.05 -12.96 -9.93
N LEU A 39 -1.11 -11.83 -10.67
CA LEU A 39 0.08 -11.24 -11.28
C LEU A 39 1.12 -10.84 -10.22
N ILE A 40 0.71 -10.21 -9.12
CA ILE A 40 1.60 -9.83 -8.02
C ILE A 40 2.29 -11.07 -7.43
N ILE A 41 1.54 -12.14 -7.18
CA ILE A 41 2.07 -13.41 -6.65
C ILE A 41 3.06 -14.00 -7.65
N CYS A 42 2.68 -14.17 -8.91
CA CYS A 42 3.50 -14.75 -9.96
C CYS A 42 4.81 -13.98 -10.17
N LEU A 43 4.76 -12.65 -10.32
CA LEU A 43 5.96 -11.83 -10.56
C LEU A 43 6.91 -11.86 -9.37
N THR A 44 6.38 -11.77 -8.15
CA THR A 44 7.20 -11.75 -6.93
C THR A 44 7.90 -13.09 -6.70
N LEU A 45 7.21 -14.21 -6.96
CA LEU A 45 7.80 -15.54 -6.82
C LEU A 45 8.78 -15.87 -7.95
N SER A 46 8.51 -15.43 -9.17
CA SER A 46 9.36 -15.71 -10.34
C SER A 46 10.67 -14.93 -10.34
N HIS A 47 10.70 -13.71 -9.78
CA HIS A 47 11.90 -12.87 -9.81
C HIS A 47 12.55 -12.71 -8.44
N ARG A 48 13.73 -13.34 -8.24
CA ARG A 48 14.51 -13.22 -6.99
C ARG A 48 14.82 -11.79 -6.58
N LYS A 49 14.98 -10.86 -7.53
CA LYS A 49 15.19 -9.43 -7.27
C LYS A 49 14.00 -8.78 -6.56
N LEU A 50 12.78 -9.29 -6.78
CA LEU A 50 11.56 -8.82 -6.12
C LEU A 50 11.30 -9.52 -4.78
N GLN A 51 12.11 -10.49 -4.35
CA GLN A 51 11.93 -11.20 -3.08
C GLN A 51 12.58 -10.46 -1.90
N THR A 52 12.20 -9.18 -1.73
CA THR A 52 12.59 -8.34 -0.60
C THR A 52 11.63 -8.54 0.60
N VAL A 53 12.00 -8.06 1.78
CA VAL A 53 11.15 -8.14 3.00
C VAL A 53 9.79 -7.48 2.76
N GLN A 54 9.79 -6.24 2.27
CA GLN A 54 8.56 -5.52 1.94
C GLN A 54 7.68 -6.29 0.94
N ASN A 55 8.28 -6.87 -0.09
CA ASN A 55 7.53 -7.58 -1.13
C ASN A 55 6.97 -8.92 -0.64
N MET A 56 7.53 -9.51 0.43
CA MET A 56 6.91 -10.67 1.10
C MET A 56 5.61 -10.28 1.82
N PHE A 57 5.53 -9.08 2.41
CA PHE A 57 4.28 -8.57 2.96
C PHE A 57 3.26 -8.23 1.88
N ILE A 58 3.71 -7.72 0.72
CA ILE A 58 2.85 -7.50 -0.45
C ILE A 58 2.29 -8.84 -0.98
N LEU A 59 3.12 -9.88 -1.04
CA LEU A 59 2.68 -11.21 -1.43
C LEU A 59 1.61 -11.78 -0.48
N ASN A 60 1.77 -11.52 0.82
CA ASN A 60 0.80 -11.90 1.84
C ASN A 60 -0.55 -11.19 1.66
N LEU A 61 -0.52 -9.89 1.40
CA LEU A 61 -1.70 -9.10 1.06
C LEU A 61 -2.40 -9.64 -0.19
N ALA A 62 -1.65 -9.88 -1.27
CA ALA A 62 -2.20 -10.41 -2.52
C ALA A 62 -2.82 -11.80 -2.36
N SER A 63 -2.25 -12.64 -1.49
CA SER A 63 -2.79 -13.97 -1.20
C SER A 63 -4.12 -13.88 -0.43
N ALA A 64 -4.20 -12.99 0.56
CA ALA A 64 -5.43 -12.74 1.32
C ALA A 64 -6.53 -12.15 0.42
N ASP A 65 -6.19 -11.16 -0.41
CA ASP A 65 -7.11 -10.53 -1.35
C ASP A 65 -7.61 -11.53 -2.41
N LEU A 66 -6.75 -12.44 -2.89
CA LEU A 66 -7.16 -13.48 -3.83
C LEU A 66 -8.21 -14.43 -3.23
N VAL A 67 -8.06 -14.82 -1.95
CA VAL A 67 -9.08 -15.61 -1.25
C VAL A 67 -10.40 -14.85 -1.19
N VAL A 68 -10.37 -13.56 -0.84
CA VAL A 68 -11.58 -12.71 -0.84
C VAL A 68 -12.17 -12.61 -2.24
N CYS A 69 -11.36 -12.42 -3.28
CA CYS A 69 -11.85 -12.36 -4.65
C CYS A 69 -12.58 -13.65 -5.05
N ILE A 70 -12.03 -14.82 -4.74
CA ILE A 70 -12.58 -16.11 -5.15
C ILE A 70 -13.87 -16.45 -4.41
N PHE A 71 -13.95 -16.17 -3.10
CA PHE A 71 -15.10 -16.57 -2.28
C PHE A 71 -16.09 -15.43 -2.03
N SER A 72 -15.61 -14.26 -1.60
CA SER A 72 -16.47 -13.15 -1.18
C SER A 72 -17.18 -12.47 -2.33
N LEU A 73 -16.45 -12.15 -3.41
CA LEU A 73 -17.01 -11.37 -4.52
C LEU A 73 -18.13 -12.08 -5.30
N PRO A 74 -18.15 -13.41 -5.49
CA PRO A 74 -19.31 -14.08 -6.07
C PRO A 74 -20.45 -14.31 -5.08
N ILE A 75 -20.15 -14.60 -3.81
CA ILE A 75 -21.16 -15.03 -2.83
C ILE A 75 -21.91 -13.83 -2.21
N THR A 76 -21.18 -12.78 -1.83
CA THR A 76 -21.74 -11.62 -1.11
C THR A 76 -22.82 -10.90 -1.92
N PRO A 77 -22.65 -10.61 -3.23
CA PRO A 77 -23.70 -10.01 -4.05
C PRO A 77 -24.96 -10.85 -4.13
N VAL A 78 -24.83 -12.17 -4.32
CA VAL A 78 -25.96 -13.10 -4.38
C VAL A 78 -26.73 -13.06 -3.06
N ALA A 79 -26.03 -13.16 -1.93
CA ALA A 79 -26.65 -13.08 -0.61
C ALA A 79 -27.35 -11.72 -0.37
N ASN A 80 -26.80 -10.62 -0.88
CA ASN A 80 -27.37 -9.27 -0.71
C ASN A 80 -28.53 -8.95 -1.66
N VAL A 81 -28.55 -9.50 -2.86
CA VAL A 81 -29.62 -9.28 -3.85
C VAL A 81 -30.82 -10.15 -3.53
N TYR A 82 -30.61 -11.46 -3.38
CA TYR A 82 -31.72 -12.38 -3.14
C TYR A 82 -32.22 -12.36 -1.69
N LYS A 83 -31.51 -11.69 -0.78
CA LYS A 83 -31.83 -11.61 0.66
C LYS A 83 -32.03 -12.97 1.31
N ASN A 84 -31.49 -14.03 0.72
CA ASN A 84 -31.58 -15.40 1.20
C ASN A 84 -30.21 -16.06 1.08
N TRP A 85 -29.87 -16.87 2.07
CA TRP A 85 -28.59 -17.56 2.14
C TRP A 85 -28.68 -18.96 1.52
N TYR A 86 -28.06 -19.13 0.35
CA TYR A 86 -28.09 -20.39 -0.41
C TYR A 86 -26.85 -21.28 -0.20
N PHE A 87 -25.82 -20.78 0.49
CA PHE A 87 -24.49 -21.41 0.50
C PHE A 87 -24.26 -22.37 1.69
N GLY A 88 -25.31 -22.65 2.46
CA GLY A 88 -25.28 -23.56 3.61
C GLY A 88 -24.58 -23.00 4.85
N SER A 89 -24.68 -23.73 5.96
CA SER A 89 -24.19 -23.27 7.27
C SER A 89 -22.66 -23.08 7.31
N ALA A 90 -21.90 -23.99 6.69
CA ALA A 90 -20.43 -23.90 6.66
C ALA A 90 -19.94 -22.59 6.04
N MET A 91 -20.52 -22.16 4.92
CA MET A 91 -20.16 -20.88 4.30
C MET A 91 -20.70 -19.69 5.08
N CYS A 92 -21.80 -19.84 5.82
CA CYS A 92 -22.33 -18.76 6.65
C CYS A 92 -21.35 -18.37 7.78
N HIS A 93 -20.72 -19.37 8.40
CA HIS A 93 -19.68 -19.14 9.41
C HIS A 93 -18.34 -18.78 8.74
N GLY A 94 -17.98 -19.50 7.68
CA GLY A 94 -16.67 -19.41 7.04
C GLY A 94 -16.45 -18.14 6.23
N LEU A 95 -17.44 -17.65 5.49
CA LEU A 95 -17.26 -16.49 4.61
C LEU A 95 -16.90 -15.21 5.37
N PRO A 96 -17.66 -14.79 6.42
CA PRO A 96 -17.34 -13.60 7.19
C PRO A 96 -16.04 -13.76 7.97
N TRP A 97 -15.74 -14.98 8.45
CA TRP A 97 -14.47 -15.27 9.12
C TRP A 97 -13.27 -15.09 8.19
N MET A 98 -13.32 -15.63 6.96
CA MET A 98 -12.28 -15.44 5.95
C MET A 98 -12.13 -13.97 5.53
N GLN A 99 -13.23 -13.25 5.34
CA GLN A 99 -13.21 -11.81 5.07
C GLN A 99 -12.52 -11.05 6.21
N GLY A 100 -12.88 -11.35 7.45
CA GLY A 100 -12.26 -10.76 8.64
C GLY A 100 -10.76 -11.03 8.68
N ILE A 101 -10.34 -12.28 8.48
CA ILE A 101 -8.92 -12.66 8.44
C ILE A 101 -8.18 -11.84 7.39
N ALA A 102 -8.73 -11.74 6.18
CA ALA A 102 -8.10 -11.00 5.09
C ALA A 102 -7.94 -9.50 5.41
N VAL A 103 -8.97 -8.86 5.98
CA VAL A 103 -8.92 -7.44 6.39
C VAL A 103 -7.85 -7.21 7.45
N PHE A 104 -7.77 -8.06 8.48
CA PHE A 104 -6.75 -7.96 9.53
C PHE A 104 -5.34 -8.19 8.96
N ILE A 105 -5.15 -9.24 8.16
CA ILE A 105 -3.87 -9.54 7.50
C ILE A 105 -3.43 -8.37 6.63
N GLY A 106 -4.34 -7.82 5.82
CA GLY A 106 -4.01 -6.72 4.94
C GLY A 106 -3.58 -5.49 5.71
N THR A 107 -4.33 -5.13 6.75
CA THR A 107 -4.03 -3.95 7.57
C THR A 107 -2.72 -4.09 8.35
N PHE A 108 -2.49 -5.25 8.96
CA PHE A 108 -1.24 -5.51 9.66
C PHE A 108 -0.04 -5.61 8.71
N SER A 109 -0.23 -6.14 7.51
CA SER A 109 0.82 -6.17 6.47
C SER A 109 1.19 -4.76 6.02
N LEU A 110 0.21 -3.87 5.82
CA LEU A 110 0.44 -2.45 5.52
C LEU A 110 1.21 -1.76 6.65
N CYS A 111 0.81 -1.99 7.91
CA CYS A 111 1.52 -1.48 9.07
C CYS A 111 2.98 -1.97 9.11
N ALA A 112 3.22 -3.26 8.88
CA ALA A 112 4.56 -3.84 8.83
C ALA A 112 5.41 -3.23 7.72
N ILE A 113 4.82 -2.98 6.53
CA ILE A 113 5.47 -2.28 5.42
C ILE A 113 5.88 -0.86 5.82
N SER A 114 5.00 -0.11 6.49
CA SER A 114 5.31 1.25 6.96
C SER A 114 6.45 1.26 7.97
N VAL A 115 6.47 0.30 8.90
CA VAL A 115 7.54 0.16 9.90
C VAL A 115 8.87 -0.24 9.25
N ASP A 116 8.88 -1.20 8.32
CA ASP A 116 10.08 -1.61 7.58
C ASP A 116 10.69 -0.42 6.82
N ARG A 117 9.84 0.36 6.14
CA ARG A 117 10.27 1.59 5.45
C ARG A 117 10.77 2.65 6.41
N TYR A 118 10.11 2.84 7.54
CA TYR A 118 10.56 3.78 8.57
C TYR A 118 11.96 3.43 9.06
N ILE A 119 12.22 2.15 9.38
CA ILE A 119 13.54 1.69 9.81
C ILE A 119 14.58 1.94 8.71
N MET A 120 14.28 1.58 7.46
CA MET A 120 15.21 1.75 6.34
C MET A 120 15.55 3.24 6.09
N VAL A 121 14.56 4.13 6.16
CA VAL A 121 14.76 5.56 5.90
C VAL A 121 15.45 6.23 7.08
N ILE A 122 14.97 6.04 8.30
CA ILE A 122 15.46 6.77 9.49
C ILE A 122 16.76 6.17 10.03
N LEU A 123 16.91 4.84 9.99
CA LEU A 123 18.06 4.11 10.56
C LEU A 123 18.80 3.31 9.47
N PRO A 124 19.41 3.96 8.47
CA PRO A 124 19.95 3.30 7.27
C PRO A 124 21.06 2.28 7.57
N THR A 125 21.76 2.39 8.70
CA THR A 125 22.82 1.46 9.12
C THR A 125 22.31 0.27 9.94
N ARG A 126 21.04 0.26 10.35
CA ARG A 126 20.45 -0.83 11.14
C ARG A 126 19.46 -1.62 10.30
N ARG A 127 19.91 -2.73 9.71
CA ARG A 127 19.02 -3.69 9.04
C ARG A 127 18.34 -4.61 10.06
N ILE A 128 17.30 -4.10 10.71
CA ILE A 128 16.60 -4.81 11.80
C ILE A 128 15.74 -5.95 11.25
N ILE A 129 15.03 -5.74 10.13
CA ILE A 129 14.16 -6.76 9.55
C ILE A 129 14.89 -7.46 8.40
N ASN A 130 15.16 -8.75 8.58
CA ASN A 130 15.72 -9.63 7.55
C ASN A 130 14.64 -10.62 7.07
N LYS A 131 14.94 -11.42 6.04
CA LYS A 131 13.96 -12.36 5.46
C LYS A 131 13.43 -13.36 6.49
N THR A 132 14.28 -13.83 7.41
CA THR A 132 13.89 -14.78 8.46
C THR A 132 12.92 -14.13 9.45
N ARG A 133 13.24 -12.93 9.95
CA ARG A 133 12.36 -12.16 10.84
C ARG A 133 11.05 -11.79 10.15
N SER A 134 11.07 -11.46 8.87
CA SER A 134 9.86 -11.21 8.07
C SER A 134 8.92 -12.42 8.06
N LYS A 135 9.45 -13.65 7.89
CA LYS A 135 8.63 -14.87 8.00
C LYS A 135 8.01 -15.04 9.38
N TYR A 136 8.79 -14.81 10.45
CA TYR A 136 8.26 -14.85 11.82
C TYR A 136 7.16 -13.80 12.05
N ILE A 137 7.37 -12.56 11.58
CA ILE A 137 6.35 -11.51 11.62
C ILE A 137 5.10 -11.97 10.88
N THR A 138 5.22 -12.51 9.66
CA THR A 138 4.09 -13.04 8.90
C THR A 138 3.31 -14.08 9.72
N ILE A 139 3.98 -15.06 10.33
CA ILE A 139 3.31 -16.08 11.16
C ILE A 139 2.54 -15.41 12.31
N VAL A 140 3.16 -14.47 13.02
CA VAL A 140 2.51 -13.72 14.11
C VAL A 140 1.29 -12.96 13.60
N LEU A 141 1.38 -12.29 12.44
CA LEU A 141 0.25 -11.57 11.86
C LEU A 141 -0.91 -12.51 11.55
N TRP A 142 -0.65 -13.67 10.93
CA TRP A 142 -1.68 -14.67 10.66
C TRP A 142 -2.35 -15.17 11.94
N THR A 143 -1.57 -15.52 12.96
CA THR A 143 -2.10 -15.97 14.25
C THR A 143 -2.96 -14.91 14.92
N LEU A 144 -2.49 -13.65 14.97
CA LEU A 144 -3.25 -12.54 15.55
C LEU A 144 -4.55 -12.27 14.79
N SER A 145 -4.52 -12.30 13.45
CA SER A 145 -5.70 -12.11 12.62
C SER A 145 -6.73 -13.20 12.86
N ILE A 146 -6.31 -14.48 12.86
CA ILE A 146 -7.19 -15.62 13.11
C ILE A 146 -7.83 -15.51 14.49
N ILE A 147 -7.04 -15.27 15.54
CA ILE A 147 -7.54 -15.16 16.92
C ILE A 147 -8.54 -14.00 17.05
N SER A 148 -8.21 -12.84 16.46
CA SER A 148 -9.06 -11.64 16.55
C SER A 148 -10.41 -11.82 15.84
N THR A 149 -10.49 -12.70 14.84
CA THR A 149 -11.68 -12.93 14.05
C THR A 149 -12.44 -14.20 14.46
N LEU A 150 -11.93 -15.00 15.40
CA LEU A 150 -12.65 -16.17 15.93
C LEU A 150 -14.09 -15.84 16.39
N PRO A 151 -14.38 -14.72 17.06
CA PRO A 151 -15.75 -14.39 17.43
C PRO A 151 -16.68 -14.27 16.23
N TYR A 152 -16.23 -13.76 15.07
CA TYR A 152 -17.03 -13.78 13.84
C TYR A 152 -17.37 -15.20 13.41
N ALA A 153 -16.42 -16.14 13.49
CA ALA A 153 -16.68 -17.54 13.16
C ALA A 153 -17.68 -18.21 14.11
N MET A 154 -17.68 -17.80 15.38
CA MET A 154 -18.52 -18.41 16.43
C MET A 154 -19.94 -17.84 16.48
N TYR A 155 -20.09 -16.54 16.21
CA TYR A 155 -21.36 -15.83 16.39
C TYR A 155 -22.05 -15.48 15.08
N MET A 156 -21.53 -15.89 13.92
CA MET A 156 -22.30 -15.91 12.68
C MET A 156 -23.11 -17.20 12.63
N ASP A 157 -24.41 -17.11 12.37
CA ASP A 157 -25.31 -18.26 12.41
C ASP A 157 -26.33 -18.22 11.27
N LEU A 158 -26.77 -19.41 10.85
CA LEU A 158 -27.78 -19.60 9.82
C LEU A 158 -29.14 -19.81 10.47
N ILE A 159 -29.94 -18.75 10.51
CA ILE A 159 -31.24 -18.75 11.18
C ILE A 159 -32.40 -18.74 10.18
N VAL A 160 -33.54 -19.28 10.62
CA VAL A 160 -34.84 -19.11 9.95
C VAL A 160 -35.66 -18.17 10.81
N VAL A 161 -36.20 -17.11 10.20
CA VAL A 161 -36.98 -16.09 10.92
C VAL A 161 -38.46 -16.38 10.75
N ASP A 162 -39.18 -16.52 11.86
CA ASP A 162 -40.62 -16.78 11.84
C ASP A 162 -41.37 -15.70 11.05
N GLY A 163 -42.21 -16.13 10.12
CA GLY A 163 -42.99 -15.24 9.25
C GLY A 163 -42.25 -14.74 8.00
N ILE A 164 -40.98 -15.11 7.79
CA ILE A 164 -40.23 -14.79 6.58
C ILE A 164 -39.75 -16.08 5.91
N CYS A 165 -40.08 -16.27 4.63
CA CYS A 165 -39.60 -17.42 3.87
C CYS A 165 -38.11 -17.25 3.54
N GLY A 166 -37.26 -18.15 4.03
CA GLY A 166 -35.84 -18.16 3.72
C GLY A 166 -34.94 -18.55 4.91
N GLN A 167 -33.65 -18.70 4.62
CA GLN A 167 -32.59 -18.85 5.60
C GLN A 167 -31.69 -17.60 5.54
N PHE A 168 -31.32 -17.06 6.70
CA PHE A 168 -30.55 -15.84 6.82
C PHE A 168 -29.24 -16.13 7.53
N CYS A 169 -28.14 -15.67 6.96
CA CYS A 169 -26.85 -15.69 7.62
C CYS A 169 -26.64 -14.36 8.33
N THR A 170 -26.65 -14.36 9.66
CA THR A 170 -26.56 -13.13 10.46
C THR A 170 -25.79 -13.34 11.75
N GLU A 171 -25.44 -12.23 12.39
CA GLU A 171 -24.79 -12.22 13.69
C GLU A 171 -25.79 -12.61 14.79
N ASN A 172 -25.55 -13.73 15.46
CA ASN A 172 -26.31 -14.25 16.60
C ASN A 172 -25.48 -14.14 17.90
N TRP A 173 -25.32 -12.91 18.39
CA TRP A 173 -24.57 -12.65 19.63
C TRP A 173 -25.42 -12.97 20.88
N PRO A 174 -24.84 -13.60 21.91
CA PRO A 174 -25.56 -13.97 23.13
C PRO A 174 -26.07 -12.76 23.93
N ASN A 175 -25.42 -11.61 23.81
CA ASN A 175 -25.95 -10.34 24.30
C ASN A 175 -25.39 -9.16 23.49
N SER A 176 -26.14 -8.05 23.46
CA SER A 176 -25.78 -6.83 22.73
C SER A 176 -24.49 -6.18 23.25
N ARG A 177 -24.20 -6.30 24.56
CA ARG A 177 -22.99 -5.76 25.18
C ARG A 177 -21.72 -6.42 24.61
N LEU A 178 -21.72 -7.74 24.45
CA LEU A 178 -20.60 -8.49 23.87
C LEU A 178 -20.38 -8.12 22.41
N ARG A 179 -21.46 -7.98 21.63
CA ARG A 179 -21.40 -7.45 20.26
C ARG A 179 -20.70 -6.10 20.24
N THR A 180 -21.16 -5.14 21.07
CA THR A 180 -20.56 -3.80 21.14
C THR A 180 -19.08 -3.84 21.56
N ILE A 181 -18.73 -4.61 22.59
CA ILE A 181 -17.34 -4.76 23.03
C ILE A 181 -16.47 -5.30 21.89
N TYR A 182 -16.95 -6.33 21.19
CA TYR A 182 -16.23 -6.90 20.06
C TYR A 182 -16.08 -5.90 18.90
N THR A 183 -17.15 -5.17 18.54
CA THR A 183 -17.09 -4.14 17.50
C THR A 183 -16.08 -3.04 17.86
N ILE A 184 -16.05 -2.58 19.12
CA ILE A 184 -15.07 -1.60 19.60
C ILE A 184 -13.66 -2.17 19.53
N PHE A 185 -13.47 -3.42 19.98
CA PHE A 185 -12.18 -4.11 19.89
C PHE A 185 -11.68 -4.18 18.44
N VAL A 186 -12.52 -4.64 17.51
CA VAL A 186 -12.18 -4.69 16.07
C VAL A 186 -11.84 -3.30 15.57
N PHE A 187 -12.66 -2.29 15.85
CA PHE A 187 -12.39 -0.91 15.43
C PHE A 187 -11.04 -0.40 15.95
N VAL A 188 -10.72 -0.62 17.22
CA VAL A 188 -9.45 -0.15 17.79
C VAL A 188 -8.26 -0.91 17.21
N VAL A 189 -8.32 -2.24 17.17
CA VAL A 189 -7.18 -3.10 16.79
C VAL A 189 -6.96 -3.12 15.28
N GLN A 190 -8.04 -3.15 14.48
CA GLN A 190 -7.93 -3.19 13.04
C GLN A 190 -7.78 -1.79 12.43
N PHE A 191 -8.38 -0.74 13.00
CA PHE A 191 -8.36 0.60 12.40
C PHE A 191 -7.48 1.59 13.15
N VAL A 192 -7.78 1.88 14.41
CA VAL A 192 -7.13 3.00 15.15
C VAL A 192 -5.64 2.77 15.36
N ILE A 193 -5.25 1.61 15.90
CA ILE A 193 -3.84 1.29 16.20
C ILE A 193 -3.00 1.28 14.91
N PRO A 194 -3.37 0.53 13.85
CA PRO A 194 -2.56 0.46 12.64
C PRO A 194 -2.47 1.81 11.92
N LEU A 195 -3.57 2.56 11.82
CA LEU A 195 -3.55 3.89 11.19
C LEU A 195 -2.63 4.85 11.94
N THR A 196 -2.66 4.84 13.27
CA THR A 196 -1.80 5.71 14.09
C THR A 196 -0.33 5.38 13.87
N ILE A 197 0.02 4.09 13.85
CA ILE A 197 1.40 3.64 13.58
C ILE A 197 1.83 4.07 12.18
N MET A 198 1.00 3.80 11.15
CA MET A 198 1.31 4.18 9.78
C MET A 198 1.47 5.69 9.62
N PHE A 199 0.59 6.48 10.24
CA PHE A 199 0.66 7.94 10.21
C PHE A 199 1.98 8.46 10.80
N ILE A 200 2.36 7.99 12.00
CA ILE A 200 3.63 8.38 12.65
C ILE A 200 4.81 7.98 11.77
N CYS A 201 4.85 6.73 11.28
CA CYS A 201 5.91 6.25 10.40
C CYS A 201 6.05 7.13 9.15
N TYR A 202 4.96 7.40 8.44
CA TYR A 202 5.00 8.18 7.21
C TYR A 202 5.33 9.65 7.47
N TYR A 203 4.82 10.25 8.55
CA TYR A 203 5.17 11.62 8.94
C TYR A 203 6.69 11.78 9.08
N HIS A 204 7.35 10.89 9.83
CA HIS A 204 8.80 10.93 10.00
C HIS A 204 9.57 10.62 8.71
N ILE A 205 9.10 9.66 7.90
CA ILE A 205 9.69 9.37 6.59
C ILE A 205 9.68 10.63 5.72
N PHE A 206 8.53 11.32 5.61
CA PHE A 206 8.40 12.53 4.81
C PHE A 206 9.32 13.64 5.30
N ALA A 207 9.38 13.86 6.63
CA ALA A 207 10.26 14.87 7.23
C ALA A 207 11.74 14.59 6.92
N GLU A 208 12.20 13.35 7.09
CA GLU A 208 13.59 12.96 6.83
C GLU A 208 13.94 13.02 5.34
N LEU A 209 13.04 12.58 4.46
CA LEU A 209 13.24 12.67 3.01
C LEU A 209 13.34 14.13 2.56
N ARG A 210 12.47 15.02 3.07
CA ARG A 210 12.56 16.47 2.80
C ARG A 210 13.92 17.01 3.25
N ARG A 211 14.36 16.68 4.48
CA ARG A 211 15.65 17.10 5.01
C ARG A 211 16.83 16.63 4.16
N ARG A 212 16.82 15.37 3.70
CA ARG A 212 17.87 14.80 2.83
C ARG A 212 17.90 15.48 1.47
N THR A 213 16.75 15.71 0.86
CA THR A 213 16.62 16.38 -0.43
C THR A 213 17.13 17.81 -0.36
N SER A 214 16.75 18.58 0.65
CA SER A 214 17.26 19.95 0.85
C SER A 214 18.78 19.99 1.00
N LYS A 215 19.36 19.08 1.82
CA LYS A 215 20.82 18.97 1.96
C LYS A 215 21.52 18.59 0.65
N LYS A 216 20.92 17.69 -0.14
CA LYS A 216 21.46 17.29 -1.45
C LYS A 216 21.46 18.44 -2.44
N ILE A 217 20.36 19.20 -2.52
CA ILE A 217 20.24 20.38 -3.38
C ILE A 217 21.28 21.44 -2.99
N MET A 218 21.44 21.70 -1.68
CA MET A 218 22.45 22.65 -1.19
C MET A 218 23.87 22.25 -1.62
N ARG A 219 24.25 20.98 -1.44
CA ARG A 219 25.56 20.45 -1.87
C ARG A 219 25.76 20.50 -3.38
N LEU A 220 24.72 20.27 -4.16
CA LEU A 220 24.79 20.41 -5.62
C LEU A 220 25.01 21.86 -6.03
N LYS A 221 24.34 22.81 -5.35
CA LYS A 221 24.51 24.24 -5.56
C LYS A 221 25.94 24.71 -5.19
N GLU A 222 26.46 24.26 -4.06
CA GLU A 222 27.85 24.51 -3.64
C GLU A 222 28.85 23.99 -4.68
N ARG A 223 28.66 22.76 -5.17
CA ARG A 223 29.49 22.17 -6.23
C ARG A 223 29.41 22.95 -7.54
N SER A 224 28.22 23.39 -7.97
CA SER A 224 28.08 24.18 -9.19
C SER A 224 28.78 25.54 -9.08
N ILE A 225 28.73 26.19 -7.91
CA ILE A 225 29.40 27.47 -7.67
C ILE A 225 30.93 27.27 -7.69
N ALA A 226 31.43 26.25 -7.01
CA ALA A 226 32.86 25.93 -6.99
C ALA A 226 33.42 25.59 -8.39
N MET A 227 32.64 24.89 -9.23
CA MET A 227 33.02 24.63 -10.62
C MET A 227 33.02 25.90 -11.48
N ALA A 228 32.04 26.80 -11.28
CA ALA A 228 31.98 28.07 -12.00
C ALA A 228 33.15 28.99 -11.64
N SER A 229 33.52 29.08 -10.35
CA SER A 229 34.68 29.86 -9.91
C SER A 229 35.99 29.29 -10.44
N ALA A 230 36.17 27.97 -10.43
CA ALA A 230 37.37 27.33 -10.97
C ALA A 230 37.55 27.64 -12.47
N ARG A 231 36.46 27.58 -13.25
CA ARG A 231 36.48 27.92 -14.68
C ARG A 231 36.78 29.39 -14.94
N SER A 232 36.25 30.29 -14.12
CA SER A 232 36.56 31.72 -14.21
C SER A 232 38.03 32.01 -13.93
N GLN A 233 38.61 31.32 -12.94
CA GLN A 233 40.03 31.47 -12.59
C GLN A 233 40.93 30.93 -13.70
N GLU A 234 40.56 29.81 -14.30
CA GLU A 234 41.29 29.22 -15.44
C GLU A 234 41.27 30.14 -16.66
N ASN A 235 40.12 30.73 -16.98
CA ASN A 235 40.00 31.73 -18.04
C ASN A 235 40.86 32.97 -17.76
N ALA A 236 40.82 33.51 -16.54
CA ALA A 236 41.64 34.67 -16.17
C ALA A 236 43.15 34.38 -16.26
N ASN A 237 43.57 33.17 -15.86
CA ASN A 237 44.96 32.75 -15.98
C ASN A 237 45.37 32.60 -17.46
N ALA A 238 44.50 32.08 -18.32
CA ALA A 238 44.75 31.95 -19.75
C ALA A 238 44.89 33.31 -20.43
N GLU A 239 44.00 34.27 -20.14
CA GLU A 239 44.08 35.65 -20.65
C GLU A 239 45.37 36.35 -20.21
N MET A 240 45.76 36.19 -18.94
CA MET A 240 47.01 36.76 -18.43
C MET A 240 48.24 36.16 -19.12
N PHE A 241 48.23 34.87 -19.41
CA PHE A 241 49.33 34.21 -20.15
C PHE A 241 49.41 34.69 -21.61
N ASP A 242 48.28 34.93 -22.26
CA ASP A 242 48.23 35.46 -23.62
C ASP A 242 48.70 36.91 -23.72
N CYS A 243 48.28 37.76 -22.76
CA CYS A 243 48.78 39.14 -22.65
C CYS A 243 50.31 39.18 -22.50
N LYS A 244 50.87 38.30 -21.65
CA LYS A 244 52.31 38.21 -21.44
C LYS A 244 53.06 37.81 -22.70
N ARG A 245 52.56 36.80 -23.45
CA ARG A 245 53.12 36.42 -24.76
C ARG A 245 53.06 37.56 -25.78
N GLY A 246 51.98 38.34 -25.81
CA GLY A 246 51.84 39.49 -26.70
C GLY A 246 52.85 40.60 -26.40
N LEU A 247 53.08 40.91 -25.12
CA LEU A 247 54.10 41.87 -24.69
C LEU A 247 55.51 41.42 -25.06
N ASP A 248 55.85 40.16 -24.80
CA ASP A 248 57.16 39.59 -25.15
C ASP A 248 57.39 39.62 -26.68
N GLY A 249 56.35 39.33 -27.47
CA GLY A 249 56.40 39.40 -28.94
C GLY A 249 56.58 40.82 -29.49
N ASN A 250 55.94 41.82 -28.89
CA ASN A 250 56.10 43.23 -29.27
C ASN A 250 57.47 43.77 -28.88
N ALA A 251 57.97 43.44 -27.68
CA ALA A 251 59.33 43.81 -27.25
C ALA A 251 60.41 43.20 -28.16
N PHE A 252 60.19 41.97 -28.65
CA PHE A 252 61.08 41.34 -29.64
C PHE A 252 61.05 42.07 -30.99
N ARG A 253 59.87 42.52 -31.44
CA ARG A 253 59.71 43.33 -32.66
C ARG A 253 60.38 44.69 -32.55
N GLU A 254 60.19 45.42 -31.45
CA GLU A 254 60.85 46.70 -31.21
C GLU A 254 62.38 46.55 -31.21
N ASN A 255 62.91 45.51 -30.56
CA ASN A 255 64.34 45.21 -30.58
C ASN A 255 64.88 44.85 -31.98
N GLN A 256 64.06 44.28 -32.88
CA GLN A 256 64.47 44.04 -34.27
C GLN A 256 64.43 45.32 -35.11
N VAL A 257 63.43 46.19 -34.92
CA VAL A 257 63.32 47.47 -35.63
C VAL A 257 64.43 48.43 -35.22
N SER A 258 64.76 48.51 -33.92
CA SER A 258 65.89 49.31 -33.43
C SER A 258 67.25 48.84 -33.97
N LYS A 259 67.39 47.56 -34.33
CA LYS A 259 68.61 47.01 -34.95
C LYS A 259 68.71 47.27 -36.46
N GLN A 260 67.67 47.78 -37.12
CA GLN A 260 67.70 48.18 -38.53
C GLN A 260 67.91 49.68 -38.74
N LEU A 261 67.87 50.49 -37.67
CA LEU A 261 68.03 51.95 -37.70
C LEU A 261 69.45 52.43 -37.35
N PHE A 262 70.40 51.50 -37.20
CA PHE A 262 71.85 51.74 -37.08
C PHE A 262 72.58 50.81 -38.04
#